data_AF-A0A453AT10-F1
#
_entry.id   AF-A0A453AT10-F1
#
_cell.length_a   1.000
_cell.length_b   1.000
_cell.length_c   1.000
_cell.angle_alpha   90.00
_cell.angle_beta   90.00
_cell.angle_gamma   90.00
#
_symmetry.space_group_name_H-M   'P 1'
#
loop_
_entity.id
_entity.type
_entity.pdbx_description
1 polymer ?
#
loop_
_entity_poly.entity_id
_entity_poly.type
_entity_poly.pdbx_seq_one_letter_code
_entity_poly.pdbx_strand_id
1 'polypeptide(L)'
;KPNRLHAITSVDASSRSTTAPNSQPPTPAISSMARAPVLLLLALLAAALAAATPAAALGGRGARVGGWGPIPDVRDAHIQELGGWAVEQHARLASDGLRFRRVTRGEQQVVSGMNYRLFVDAADGSGRSAPYLAEVYEQSWTKTRQLTSFKPAAN
;
A
#
# COMPACT_ATOMS: atom_id res chain seq x y z
N LYS A 1 -20.77 64.73 50.19
CA LYS A 1 -19.46 65.42 50.10
C LYS A 1 -18.42 64.50 50.72
N PRO A 2 -17.25 64.22 50.12
CA PRO A 2 -16.70 64.63 48.82
C PRO A 2 -16.85 63.49 47.77
N ASN A 3 -16.71 63.65 46.46
CA ASN A 3 -15.94 64.53 45.56
C ASN A 3 -14.77 63.79 44.89
N ARG A 4 -14.86 63.74 43.55
CA ARG A 4 -13.84 63.71 42.49
C ARG A 4 -12.37 63.62 42.89
N LEU A 5 -11.60 62.87 42.10
CA LEU A 5 -10.41 63.32 41.32
C LEU A 5 -10.19 62.31 40.17
N HIS A 6 -10.35 62.70 38.89
CA HIS A 6 -9.28 62.98 37.89
C HIS A 6 -8.64 61.70 37.29
N ALA A 7 -8.26 61.59 36.03
CA ALA A 7 -8.47 62.37 34.82
C ALA A 7 -8.02 61.48 33.64
N ILE A 8 -8.80 61.54 32.57
CA ILE A 8 -8.45 61.35 31.16
C ILE A 8 -7.01 61.73 30.80
N THR A 9 -6.32 60.87 30.04
CA THR A 9 -5.46 61.27 28.92
C THR A 9 -5.40 60.17 27.87
N SER A 10 -5.75 60.57 26.66
CA SER A 10 -5.68 59.86 25.39
C SER A 10 -4.23 59.70 24.95
N VAL A 11 -3.88 58.52 24.43
CA VAL A 11 -2.88 58.40 23.36
C VAL A 11 -3.35 57.34 22.36
N ASP A 12 -3.59 57.82 21.15
CA ASP A 12 -3.73 57.07 19.91
C ASP A 12 -2.39 56.40 19.54
N ALA A 13 -2.44 55.13 19.16
CA ALA A 13 -1.45 54.54 18.26
C ALA A 13 -2.03 53.26 17.65
N SER A 14 -2.71 53.42 16.52
CA SER A 14 -2.57 52.60 15.32
C SER A 14 -2.06 51.16 15.49
N SER A 15 -2.90 50.19 15.14
CA SER A 15 -2.68 49.30 13.97
C SER A 15 -3.28 47.91 14.16
N ARG A 16 -4.17 47.55 13.24
CA ARG A 16 -4.34 46.21 12.63
C ARG A 16 -4.64 45.04 13.56
N SER A 17 -5.81 44.42 13.36
CA SER A 17 -5.96 42.98 13.06
C SER A 17 -7.46 42.67 13.03
N THR A 18 -8.07 42.64 11.84
CA THR A 18 -8.30 41.41 11.09
C THR A 18 -9.54 40.69 11.57
N THR A 19 -10.63 40.97 10.85
CA THR A 19 -11.80 40.14 10.65
C THR A 19 -11.42 38.66 10.62
N ALA A 20 -12.09 37.84 11.42
CA ALA A 20 -12.08 36.39 11.22
C ALA A 20 -12.91 36.06 9.98
N PRO A 21 -12.37 35.26 9.04
CA PRO A 21 -13.21 34.38 8.26
C PRO A 21 -12.71 32.94 8.36
N ASN A 22 -13.67 32.05 8.66
CA ASN A 22 -13.84 30.77 8.01
C ASN A 22 -12.56 29.92 7.80
N SER A 23 -12.24 29.07 8.77
CA SER A 23 -11.25 28.00 8.61
C SER A 23 -11.82 26.87 7.76
N GLN A 24 -12.04 27.13 6.48
CA GLN A 24 -12.13 26.09 5.47
C GLN A 24 -10.69 25.75 5.05
N PRO A 25 -10.23 24.49 5.16
CA PRO A 25 -8.91 24.12 4.67
C PRO A 25 -8.85 24.37 3.16
N PRO A 26 -7.71 24.87 2.64
CA PRO A 26 -7.60 25.19 1.23
C PRO A 26 -7.75 23.91 0.41
N THR A 27 -8.78 23.88 -0.44
CA THR A 27 -8.87 22.95 -1.56
C THR A 27 -7.81 23.36 -2.59
N PRO A 28 -6.79 22.54 -2.91
CA PRO A 28 -6.03 22.78 -4.13
C PRO A 28 -6.86 22.34 -5.32
N ALA A 29 -7.42 23.30 -6.04
CA ALA A 29 -7.97 23.10 -7.36
C ALA A 29 -6.85 23.15 -8.41
N ILE A 30 -6.66 22.00 -9.06
CA ILE A 30 -6.27 21.84 -10.47
C ILE A 30 -4.80 22.12 -10.84
N SER A 31 -4.10 21.03 -11.15
CA SER A 31 -3.23 20.99 -12.34
C SER A 31 -3.27 19.59 -12.92
N SER A 32 -4.18 19.41 -13.88
CA SER A 32 -4.18 18.31 -14.83
C SER A 32 -2.93 18.42 -15.69
N MET A 33 -1.91 17.60 -15.42
CA MET A 33 -0.85 17.29 -16.38
C MET A 33 -0.41 15.84 -16.20
N ALA A 34 -0.89 15.00 -17.11
CA ALA A 34 -0.39 13.65 -17.33
C ALA A 34 1.14 13.64 -17.42
N ARG A 35 1.81 12.89 -16.52
CA ARG A 35 3.23 12.51 -16.65
C ARG A 35 3.53 11.18 -15.96
N ALA A 36 2.98 10.10 -16.49
CA ALA A 36 3.79 8.89 -16.69
C ALA A 36 4.48 9.05 -18.07
N PRO A 37 5.65 8.46 -18.37
CA PRO A 37 6.46 7.49 -17.63
C PRO A 37 8.00 7.79 -17.69
N VAL A 38 8.70 7.93 -16.56
CA VAL A 38 10.18 8.10 -16.59
C VAL A 38 10.84 7.22 -15.53
N LEU A 39 10.92 5.91 -15.80
CA LEU A 39 11.97 5.04 -15.25
C LEU A 39 12.26 3.92 -16.26
N LEU A 40 12.53 4.31 -17.52
CA LEU A 40 12.93 3.41 -18.61
C LEU A 40 14.41 3.66 -18.98
N LEU A 41 15.28 3.75 -17.97
CA LEU A 41 16.70 4.02 -18.14
C LEU A 41 17.50 3.16 -17.15
N LEU A 42 17.80 1.94 -17.57
CA LEU A 42 19.02 1.17 -17.26
C LEU A 42 19.00 -0.10 -18.11
N ALA A 43 18.92 0.10 -19.43
CA ALA A 43 19.12 -0.96 -20.41
C ALA A 43 20.42 -0.65 -21.17
N LEU A 44 21.30 -1.66 -21.19
CA LEU A 44 22.30 -1.93 -22.22
C LEU A 44 23.58 -1.08 -22.20
N LEU A 45 24.65 -1.64 -21.61
CA LEU A 45 25.98 -1.50 -22.18
C LEU A 45 26.84 -2.75 -21.92
N ALA A 46 26.84 -3.69 -22.87
CA ALA A 46 28.01 -4.49 -23.22
C ALA A 46 27.82 -4.99 -24.66
N ALA A 47 28.58 -4.41 -25.59
CA ALA A 47 28.65 -4.81 -26.99
C ALA A 47 29.98 -5.52 -27.28
N ALA A 48 29.96 -6.30 -28.37
CA ALA A 48 31.07 -6.95 -29.09
C ALA A 48 31.44 -8.36 -28.62
N LEU A 49 31.64 -9.41 -29.45
CA LEU A 49 31.50 -9.67 -30.89
C LEU A 49 31.89 -11.16 -31.07
N ALA A 50 31.09 -12.06 -31.67
CA ALA A 50 31.53 -13.19 -32.52
C ALA A 50 30.44 -14.26 -32.80
N ALA A 51 30.26 -14.52 -34.11
CA ALA A 51 29.92 -15.79 -34.76
C ALA A 51 28.61 -16.55 -34.46
N ALA A 52 27.74 -16.52 -35.48
CA ALA A 52 26.61 -17.38 -35.82
C ALA A 52 26.46 -18.77 -35.15
N THR A 53 25.30 -18.98 -34.52
CA THR A 53 24.59 -20.28 -34.40
C THR A 53 23.07 -20.07 -34.48
N PRO A 54 22.29 -20.95 -35.12
CA PRO A 54 20.83 -20.80 -35.24
C PRO A 54 20.12 -21.11 -33.92
N ALA A 55 18.95 -20.50 -33.78
CA ALA A 55 18.13 -20.39 -32.57
C ALA A 55 17.61 -21.74 -32.05
N ALA A 56 18.09 -22.14 -30.87
CA ALA A 56 17.28 -22.87 -29.90
C ALA A 56 16.77 -21.83 -28.90
N ALA A 57 15.49 -21.46 -29.03
CA ALA A 57 14.79 -20.59 -28.09
C ALA A 57 14.65 -21.30 -26.74
N LEU A 58 15.70 -21.25 -25.93
CA LEU A 58 15.61 -21.49 -24.49
C LEU A 58 14.80 -20.32 -23.93
N GLY A 59 13.52 -20.61 -23.66
CA GLY A 59 12.57 -19.67 -23.08
C GLY A 59 13.04 -19.17 -21.72
N GLY A 60 13.89 -18.15 -21.73
CA GLY A 60 14.15 -17.31 -20.58
C GLY A 60 12.85 -16.61 -20.22
N ARG A 61 12.11 -17.17 -19.26
CA ARG A 61 11.12 -16.39 -18.51
C ARG A 61 11.90 -15.47 -17.57
N GLY A 62 12.45 -14.41 -18.14
CA GLY A 62 12.84 -13.24 -17.36
C GLY A 62 11.61 -12.82 -16.55
N ALA A 63 11.73 -12.87 -15.23
CA ALA A 63 10.72 -12.35 -14.32
C ALA A 63 10.38 -10.93 -14.81
N ARG A 64 9.12 -10.72 -15.18
CA ARG A 64 8.63 -9.43 -15.67
C ARG A 64 8.75 -8.44 -14.51
N VAL A 65 9.84 -7.69 -14.45
CA VAL A 65 10.05 -6.69 -13.40
C VAL A 65 8.99 -5.61 -13.57
N GLY A 66 8.07 -5.51 -12.61
CA GLY A 66 6.96 -4.54 -12.56
C GLY A 66 5.55 -5.14 -12.65
N GLY A 67 5.40 -6.40 -13.07
CA GLY A 67 4.10 -7.09 -13.12
C GLY A 67 3.85 -7.97 -11.90
N TRP A 68 2.61 -8.43 -11.74
CA TRP A 68 2.32 -9.58 -10.88
C TRP A 68 3.10 -10.79 -11.38
N GLY A 69 3.82 -11.44 -10.47
CA GLY A 69 4.55 -12.67 -10.72
C GLY A 69 4.19 -13.73 -9.67
N PRO A 70 4.29 -15.03 -9.98
CA PRO A 70 4.02 -16.08 -9.02
C PRO A 70 5.02 -16.02 -7.86
N ILE A 71 4.54 -16.33 -6.65
CA ILE A 71 5.40 -16.57 -5.49
C ILE A 71 6.07 -17.95 -5.68
N PRO A 72 7.41 -18.05 -5.72
CA PRO A 72 8.10 -19.32 -5.99
C PRO A 72 7.89 -20.37 -4.91
N ASP A 73 7.97 -19.96 -3.65
CA ASP A 73 7.72 -20.83 -2.49
C ASP A 73 6.69 -20.19 -1.57
N VAL A 74 5.47 -20.74 -1.60
CA VAL A 74 4.38 -20.29 -0.74
C VAL A 74 4.49 -20.86 0.66
N ARG A 75 5.36 -21.84 0.89
CA ARG A 75 5.64 -22.44 2.21
C ARG A 75 6.68 -21.65 2.98
N ASP A 76 7.29 -20.65 2.34
CA ASP A 76 8.16 -19.69 3.00
C ASP A 76 7.46 -19.10 4.24
N ALA A 77 8.21 -19.01 5.34
CA ALA A 77 7.67 -18.62 6.63
C ALA A 77 7.06 -17.21 6.59
N HIS A 78 7.64 -16.28 5.82
CA HIS A 78 7.11 -14.93 5.64
C HIS A 78 5.78 -14.96 4.90
N ILE A 79 5.65 -15.78 3.86
CA ILE A 79 4.39 -15.89 3.10
C ILE A 79 3.28 -16.51 3.95
N GLN A 80 3.59 -17.53 4.74
CA GLN A 80 2.63 -18.10 5.69
C GLN A 80 2.24 -17.10 6.80
N GLU A 81 3.20 -16.32 7.29
CA GLU A 81 2.98 -15.25 8.27
C GLU A 81 2.03 -14.16 7.71
N LEU A 82 2.27 -13.69 6.49
CA LEU A 82 1.37 -12.76 5.80
C LEU A 82 -0.04 -13.32 5.63
N GLY A 83 -0.16 -14.60 5.26
CA GLY A 83 -1.45 -15.28 5.14
C GLY A 83 -2.19 -15.36 6.47
N GLY A 84 -1.48 -15.73 7.55
CA GLY A 84 -2.03 -15.77 8.90
C GLY A 84 -2.50 -14.41 9.39
N TRP A 85 -1.64 -13.40 9.24
CA TRP A 85 -1.93 -12.01 9.59
C TRP A 85 -3.16 -11.47 8.85
N ALA A 86 -3.28 -11.79 7.55
CA ALA A 86 -4.42 -11.34 6.75
C ALA A 86 -5.75 -11.93 7.24
N VAL A 87 -5.79 -13.22 7.55
CA VAL A 87 -6.99 -13.88 8.09
C VAL A 87 -7.32 -13.36 9.48
N GLU A 88 -6.34 -13.21 10.36
CA GLU A 88 -6.54 -12.68 11.71
C GLU A 88 -7.12 -11.26 11.66
N GLN A 89 -6.55 -10.40 10.81
CA GLN A 89 -7.03 -9.04 10.69
C GLN A 89 -8.44 -8.97 10.10
N HIS A 90 -8.76 -9.81 9.11
CA HIS A 90 -10.13 -9.91 8.62
C HIS A 90 -11.09 -10.39 9.71
N ALA A 91 -10.74 -11.48 10.41
CA ALA A 91 -11.57 -12.06 11.45
C ALA A 91 -11.84 -11.07 12.59
N ARG A 92 -10.86 -10.23 12.93
CA ARG A 92 -11.01 -9.15 13.91
C ARG A 92 -11.95 -8.04 13.43
N LEU A 93 -11.87 -7.65 12.16
CA LEU A 93 -12.71 -6.57 11.59
C LEU A 93 -14.14 -7.03 11.30
N ALA A 94 -14.30 -8.26 10.81
CA ALA A 94 -15.59 -8.84 10.43
C ALA A 94 -16.29 -9.58 11.59
N SER A 95 -15.56 -9.90 12.67
CA SER A 95 -16.05 -10.69 13.81
C SER A 95 -16.62 -12.06 13.41
N ASP A 96 -16.05 -12.70 12.38
CA ASP A 96 -16.54 -13.96 11.82
C ASP A 96 -15.82 -15.22 12.37
N GLY A 97 -14.74 -15.03 13.14
CA GLY A 97 -13.99 -16.12 13.75
C GLY A 97 -13.24 -17.01 12.77
N LEU A 98 -12.94 -16.52 11.56
CA LEU A 98 -12.10 -17.26 10.61
C LEU A 98 -10.70 -17.52 11.19
N ARG A 99 -10.20 -18.74 10.95
CA ARG A 99 -8.89 -19.21 11.40
C ARG A 99 -8.04 -19.63 10.22
N PHE A 100 -6.81 -19.11 10.15
CA PHE A 100 -5.85 -19.45 9.11
C PHE A 100 -5.49 -20.94 9.12
N ARG A 101 -5.35 -21.54 7.93
CA ARG A 101 -4.78 -22.88 7.77
C ARG A 101 -3.45 -22.84 7.07
N ARG A 102 -3.41 -22.27 5.86
CA ARG A 102 -2.21 -22.16 5.02
C ARG A 102 -2.44 -21.24 3.84
N VAL A 103 -1.35 -20.76 3.25
CA VAL A 103 -1.34 -20.24 1.88
C VAL A 103 -1.21 -21.42 0.90
N THR A 104 -2.06 -21.46 -0.13
CA THR A 104 -2.06 -22.52 -1.17
C THR A 104 -1.34 -22.10 -2.44
N ARG A 105 -1.47 -20.83 -2.81
CA ARG A 105 -0.77 -20.20 -3.94
C ARG A 105 -0.74 -18.69 -3.75
N GLY A 106 0.08 -17.99 -4.51
CA GLY A 106 0.00 -16.54 -4.53
C GLY A 106 0.83 -15.88 -5.62
N GLU A 107 0.61 -14.58 -5.74
CA GLU A 107 1.35 -13.70 -6.62
C GLU A 107 1.93 -12.54 -5.81
N GLN A 108 3.04 -11.99 -6.28
CA GLN A 108 3.70 -10.83 -5.70
C GLN A 108 3.99 -9.80 -6.78
N GLN A 109 4.03 -8.53 -6.38
CA GLN A 109 4.38 -7.42 -7.25
C GLN A 109 5.22 -6.41 -6.48
N VAL A 110 6.34 -5.99 -7.08
CA VAL A 110 7.17 -4.91 -6.56
C VAL A 110 6.55 -3.57 -6.94
N VAL A 111 6.39 -2.69 -5.95
CA VAL A 111 5.91 -1.30 -6.08
C VAL A 111 6.81 -0.38 -5.23
N SER A 112 6.29 0.69 -4.61
CA SER A 112 6.97 1.40 -3.51
C SER A 112 6.93 0.61 -2.19
N GLY A 113 7.15 -0.70 -2.28
CA GLY A 113 6.85 -1.73 -1.29
C GLY A 113 6.59 -3.06 -2.01
N MET A 114 5.85 -3.96 -1.37
CA MET A 114 5.43 -5.24 -1.93
C MET A 114 3.92 -5.39 -1.84
N ASN A 115 3.30 -5.75 -2.95
CA ASN A 115 1.93 -6.25 -2.98
C ASN A 115 1.95 -7.78 -3.04
N TYR A 116 1.07 -8.42 -2.29
CA TYR A 116 0.84 -9.86 -2.30
C TYR A 116 -0.64 -10.17 -2.57
N ARG A 117 -0.89 -11.17 -3.40
CA ARG A 117 -2.18 -11.82 -3.63
C ARG A 117 -2.07 -13.24 -3.15
N LEU A 118 -2.60 -13.51 -1.97
CA LEU A 118 -2.48 -14.79 -1.30
C LEU A 118 -3.81 -15.53 -1.37
N PHE A 119 -3.80 -16.72 -1.97
CA PHE A 119 -4.90 -17.67 -1.84
C PHE A 119 -4.71 -18.45 -0.56
N VAL A 120 -5.61 -18.28 0.39
CA VAL A 120 -5.52 -18.85 1.73
C VAL A 120 -6.68 -19.80 1.98
N ASP A 121 -6.37 -20.95 2.58
CA ASP A 121 -7.40 -21.80 3.17
C ASP A 121 -7.65 -21.26 4.59
N ALA A 122 -8.90 -20.91 4.89
CA ALA A 122 -9.33 -20.50 6.22
C ALA A 122 -10.50 -21.38 6.69
N ALA A 123 -10.60 -21.61 7.99
CA ALA A 123 -11.67 -22.40 8.59
C ALA A 123 -12.55 -21.57 9.52
N ASP A 124 -13.86 -21.81 9.47
CA ASP A 124 -14.83 -21.19 10.37
C ASP A 124 -14.77 -21.80 11.80
N GLY A 125 -15.64 -21.30 12.69
CA GLY A 125 -15.80 -21.83 14.05
C GLY A 125 -16.15 -23.33 14.08
N SER A 126 -16.86 -23.82 13.07
CA SER A 126 -17.23 -25.24 12.92
C SER A 126 -16.11 -26.12 12.35
N GLY A 127 -14.99 -25.52 11.92
CA GLY A 127 -13.85 -26.21 11.33
C GLY A 127 -13.97 -26.46 9.82
N ARG A 128 -15.06 -26.01 9.17
CA ARG A 128 -15.21 -26.10 7.71
C ARG A 128 -14.26 -25.12 7.03
N SER A 129 -13.48 -25.63 6.09
CA SER A 129 -12.51 -24.83 5.34
C SER A 129 -13.06 -24.34 4.01
N ALA A 130 -12.75 -23.09 3.67
CA ALA A 130 -13.03 -22.48 2.39
C ALA A 130 -11.82 -21.67 1.91
N PRO A 131 -11.63 -21.53 0.58
CA PRO A 131 -10.56 -20.73 0.02
C PRO A 131 -10.95 -19.24 -0.05
N TYR A 132 -9.99 -18.37 0.27
CA TYR A 132 -10.13 -16.93 0.22
C TYR A 132 -8.95 -16.32 -0.55
N LEU A 133 -9.18 -15.16 -1.16
CA LEU A 133 -8.15 -14.31 -1.72
C LEU A 133 -7.93 -13.13 -0.78
N ALA A 134 -6.72 -13.02 -0.25
CA ALA A 134 -6.24 -11.90 0.55
C ALA A 134 -5.26 -11.07 -0.28
N GLU A 135 -5.48 -9.76 -0.35
CA GLU A 135 -4.52 -8.80 -0.91
C GLU A 135 -3.87 -8.02 0.24
N VAL A 136 -2.53 -8.05 0.27
CA VAL A 136 -1.72 -7.45 1.34
C VAL A 136 -0.68 -6.54 0.74
N TYR A 137 -0.58 -5.33 1.28
CA TYR A 137 0.53 -4.42 1.04
C TYR A 137 1.50 -4.46 2.21
N GLU A 138 2.80 -4.52 1.94
CA GLU A 138 3.86 -4.48 2.93
C GLU A 138 5.02 -3.57 2.49
N GLN A 139 5.55 -2.79 3.42
CA GLN A 139 6.72 -1.95 3.23
C GLN A 139 7.62 -2.03 4.45
N SER A 140 8.67 -2.84 4.35
CA SER A 140 9.51 -3.22 5.50
C SER A 140 10.27 -2.04 6.12
N TRP A 141 10.75 -1.09 5.30
CA TRP A 141 11.54 0.04 5.80
C TRP A 141 10.73 1.10 6.58
N THR A 142 9.42 1.11 6.45
CA THR A 142 8.50 1.93 7.25
C THR A 142 7.68 1.11 8.24
N LYS A 143 7.88 -0.22 8.27
CA LYS A 143 7.07 -1.18 9.04
C LYS A 143 5.57 -1.04 8.77
N THR A 144 5.22 -0.71 7.53
CA THR A 144 3.83 -0.56 7.11
C THR A 144 3.32 -1.88 6.58
N ARG A 145 2.15 -2.31 7.05
CA ARG A 145 1.43 -3.46 6.52
C ARG A 145 -0.07 -3.18 6.50
N GLN A 146 -0.74 -3.53 5.41
CA GLN A 146 -2.17 -3.26 5.23
C GLN A 146 -2.86 -4.41 4.49
N LEU A 147 -4.02 -4.82 4.99
CA LEU A 147 -4.94 -5.73 4.30
C LEU A 147 -5.79 -4.86 3.37
N THR A 148 -5.55 -4.94 2.07
CA THR A 148 -6.23 -4.10 1.07
C THR A 148 -7.51 -4.75 0.57
N SER A 149 -7.58 -6.09 0.56
CA SER A 149 -8.79 -6.83 0.20
C SER A 149 -8.81 -8.21 0.87
N PHE A 150 -10.00 -8.69 1.20
CA PHE A 150 -10.22 -10.07 1.63
C PHE A 150 -11.59 -10.53 1.13
N LYS A 151 -11.64 -11.60 0.34
CA LYS A 151 -12.87 -12.10 -0.27
C LYS A 151 -12.83 -13.61 -0.50
N PRO A 152 -13.97 -14.31 -0.59
CA PRO A 152 -14.00 -15.69 -1.04
C PRO A 152 -13.28 -15.85 -2.38
N ALA A 153 -12.48 -16.90 -2.52
CA ALA A 153 -11.85 -17.21 -3.81
C ALA A 153 -12.88 -17.90 -4.72
N ALA A 154 -12.95 -17.45 -5.97
CA ALA A 154 -13.67 -18.19 -6.99
C ALA A 154 -12.89 -19.46 -7.34
N ASN A 155 -13.61 -20.58 -7.45
CA ASN A 155 -13.10 -21.83 -8.03
C ASN A 155 -13.08 -21.76 -9.55
#